data_AF-A0A2D8LAG4-F1
#
_entry.id   AF-A0A2D8LAG4-F1
#
_cell.length_a   1.000
_cell.length_b   1.000
_cell.length_c   1.000
_cell.angle_alpha   90.00
_cell.angle_beta   90.00
_cell.angle_gamma   90.00
#
_symmetry.space_group_name_H-M   'P 1'
#
loop_
_entity.id
_entity.type
_entity.pdbx_description
1 polymer ?
#
loop_
_entity_poly.entity_id
_entity_poly.type
_entity_poly.pdbx_seq_one_letter_code
_entity_poly.pdbx_strand_id
1 'polypeptide(L)' 'RQRNLVERFFNKLKHFRKIATRYEKTARNYLAAILIACSRLWVRHYESAS' A
#
# COMPACT_ATOMS: atom_id res chain seq x y z
N ARG A 1 13.64 6.61 -14.22
CA ARG A 1 14.07 5.53 -13.30
C ARG A 1 13.23 5.48 -12.01
N GLN A 2 12.90 6.61 -11.36
CA GLN A 2 12.05 6.60 -10.13
C GLN A 2 10.57 6.23 -10.39
N ARG A 3 10.02 6.55 -11.57
CA ARG A 3 8.62 6.23 -11.94
C ARG A 3 8.28 4.74 -11.78
N ASN A 4 9.18 3.86 -12.22
CA ASN A 4 9.02 2.40 -12.07
C ASN A 4 8.95 1.95 -10.61
N LEU A 5 9.69 2.60 -9.69
CA LEU A 5 9.62 2.29 -8.26
C LEU A 5 8.26 2.70 -7.68
N VAL A 6 7.78 3.89 -8.07
CA VAL A 6 6.47 4.43 -7.68
C VAL A 6 5.35 3.53 -8.22
N GLU A 7 5.41 3.13 -9.49
CA GLU A 7 4.43 2.24 -10.13
C GLU A 7 4.39 0.87 -9.46
N ARG A 8 5.56 0.28 -9.16
CA ARG A 8 5.65 -0.99 -8.41
C ARG A 8 5.07 -0.87 -7.00
N PHE A 9 5.30 0.24 -6.31
CA PHE A 9 4.73 0.50 -5.01
C PHE A 9 3.19 0.57 -5.06
N PHE A 10 2.64 1.36 -5.99
CA PHE A 10 1.20 1.44 -6.16
C PHE A 10 0.57 0.13 -6.63
N ASN A 11 1.29 -0.66 -7.44
CA ASN A 11 0.84 -2.00 -7.83
C ASN A 11 0.71 -2.91 -6.60
N LYS A 12 1.71 -2.90 -5.70
CA LYS A 12 1.65 -3.62 -4.40
C LYS A 12 0.50 -3.13 -3.52
N LEU A 13 0.23 -1.83 -3.50
CA LEU A 13 -0.92 -1.25 -2.79
C LEU A 13 -2.27 -1.70 -3.36
N LYS A 14 -2.36 -1.87 -4.69
CA LYS A 14 -3.58 -2.37 -5.35
C LYS A 14 -3.84 -3.86 -5.13
N HIS A 15 -2.88 -4.65 -4.66
CA HIS A 15 -3.16 -6.03 -4.22
C HIS A 15 -4.07 -6.08 -2.99
N PHE A 16 -4.13 -5.00 -2.19
CA PHE A 16 -5.07 -4.91 -1.09
C PHE A 16 -6.46 -4.58 -1.63
N ARG A 17 -7.32 -5.61 -1.70
CA ARG A 17 -8.68 -5.51 -2.25
C ARG A 17 -9.48 -4.32 -1.69
N LYS A 18 -9.36 -4.03 -0.39
CA LYS A 18 -10.02 -2.87 0.26
C LYS A 18 -9.57 -1.51 -0.29
N ILE A 19 -8.31 -1.38 -0.66
CA ILE A 19 -7.73 -0.14 -1.19
C ILE A 19 -8.07 -0.01 -2.68
N ALA A 20 -7.96 -1.10 -3.44
CA ALA A 20 -8.20 -1.11 -4.89
C ALA A 20 -9.63 -0.73 -5.27
N THR A 21 -10.59 -1.18 -4.46
CA THR A 21 -12.02 -0.99 -4.71
C THR A 21 -12.59 0.27 -4.05
N ARG A 22 -11.82 0.93 -3.18
CA ARG A 22 -12.23 2.12 -2.43
C ARG A 22 -13.60 1.99 -1.75
N TYR A 23 -13.90 0.81 -1.20
CA TYR A 23 -15.19 0.54 -0.53
C TYR A 23 -15.34 1.23 0.84
N GLU A 24 -14.28 1.84 1.37
CA GLU A 24 -14.34 2.51 2.66
C GLU A 24 -15.26 3.75 2.60
N LYS A 25 -16.32 3.71 3.42
CA LYS A 25 -17.39 4.73 3.45
C LYS A 25 -16.91 6.11 3.89
N THR A 26 -15.80 6.18 4.63
CA THR A 26 -15.21 7.42 5.14
C THR A 26 -13.78 7.59 4.65
N ALA A 27 -13.38 8.84 4.40
CA ALA A 27 -12.01 9.17 4.01
C ALA A 27 -10.99 8.73 5.09
N ARG A 28 -11.38 8.81 6.37
CA ARG A 28 -10.56 8.37 7.50
C ARG A 28 -10.24 6.89 7.44
N ASN A 29 -11.23 6.04 7.19
CA ASN A 29 -10.99 4.61 7.10
C ASN A 29 -10.18 4.24 5.86
N TYR A 30 -10.42 4.91 4.73
CA TYR A 30 -9.61 4.74 3.53
C TYR A 30 -8.13 5.08 3.79
N LEU A 31 -7.88 6.20 4.47
CA LEU A 31 -6.54 6.60 4.86
C LEU A 31 -5.90 5.60 5.84
N ALA A 32 -6.64 5.14 6.85
CA ALA A 32 -6.14 4.13 7.79
C ALA A 32 -5.76 2.82 7.07
N ALA A 33 -6.56 2.37 6.11
CA ALA A 33 -6.25 1.19 5.30
C ALA A 33 -4.95 1.37 4.49
N ILE A 34 -4.75 2.56 3.90
CA ILE A 34 -3.51 2.89 3.18
C ILE A 34 -2.31 2.86 4.13
N LEU A 35 -2.40 3.50 5.31
CA LEU A 35 -1.31 3.55 6.28
C LEU A 35 -0.90 2.15 6.77
N ILE A 36 -1.88 1.28 7.02
CA ILE A 36 -1.63 -0.11 7.40
C ILE A 36 -0.92 -0.87 6.26
N ALA A 37 -1.39 -0.73 5.02
CA ALA A 37 -0.77 -1.36 3.86
C ALA A 37 0.67 -0.86 3.63
N CYS A 38 0.91 0.45 3.75
CA CYS A 38 2.26 1.03 3.67
C CYS A 38 3.18 0.47 4.74
N SER A 39 2.71 0.39 6.00
CA SER A 39 3.48 -0.16 7.12
C SER A 39 3.85 -1.63 6.89
N ARG A 40 2.91 -2.44 6.39
CA ARG A 40 3.16 -3.84 6.01
C ARG A 40 4.21 -3.97 4.90
N LEU A 41 4.13 -3.12 3.87
CA LEU A 41 5.09 -3.12 2.76
C LEU A 41 6.49 -2.70 3.23
N TRP A 42 6.57 -1.77 4.17
CA TRP A 42 7.81 -1.32 4.78
C TRP A 42 8.49 -2.46 5.56
N VAL A 43 7.77 -3.10 6.48
CA VAL A 43 8.31 -4.23 7.28
C VAL A 43 8.80 -5.35 6.37
N ARG A 44 8.03 -5.71 5.33
CA ARG A 44 8.43 -6.73 4.36
C ARG A 44 9.70 -6.34 3.60
N HIS A 45 9.88 -5.06 3.28
CA HIS A 45 11.09 -4.59 2.61
C HIS A 45 12.33 -4.76 3.49
N TYR A 46 12.21 -4.48 4.79
CA TYR A 46 13.28 -4.68 5.77
C TYR A 46 13.60 -6.17 5.96
N GLU A 47 12.58 -7.02 6.11
CA GLU A 47 12.76 -8.48 6.25
C GLU A 47 13.41 -9.12 5.02
N SER A 48 13.18 -8.58 3.82
CA SER A 48 13.83 -9.07 2.60
C SER A 48 15.25 -8.52 2.39
N ALA A 49 15.65 -7.51 3.19
CA ALA A 49 16.96 -6.87 3.12
C ALA A 49 17.94 -7.39 4.18
N SER A 50 17.45 -8.11 5.19
CA SER A 50 18.25 -8.92 6.12
C SER A 50 18.52 -10.29 5.55
#